data_AF-I4C3R8-F1
#
_entry.id   AF-I4C3R8-F1
#
_cell.length_a   1.000
_cell.length_b   1.000
_cell.length_c   1.000
_cell.angle_alpha   90.00
_cell.angle_beta   90.00
_cell.angle_gamma   90.00
#
_symmetry.space_group_name_H-M   'P 1'
#
loop_
_entity.id
_entity.type
_entity.pdbx_description
1 polymer ?
#
loop_
_entity_poly.entity_id
_entity_poly.type
_entity_poly.pdbx_seq_one_letter_code
_entity_poly.pdbx_strand_id
1 'polypeptide(L)'
;MSIPMIEIHSSAPEFSLVAKGRESLEQGDLASAVEFYEKVFDPEALDETEARSMLIEARSHLSRKHLVEALESFEEALLMGTEVQRRQALDGILSVGELMSRLGSLTPQVKSSLEEASALDPGVRHKIDIVPGEENIVLISNTVLDRLPGHLSKSPRISRLPQHLIDQKLSISNAKCVAYADEEDVRFIAELAKSVASLTDPAPES
;
A
#
# COMPACT_ATOMS: atom_id res chain seq x y z
N MET A 1 -43.79 31.82 -19.37
CA MET A 1 -43.53 30.74 -18.38
C MET A 1 -42.12 30.27 -18.64
N SER A 2 -41.16 30.71 -17.83
CA SER A 2 -39.75 30.32 -17.97
C SER A 2 -39.52 29.07 -17.14
N ILE A 3 -39.05 28.01 -17.77
CA ILE A 3 -38.63 26.77 -17.11
C ILE A 3 -37.29 27.07 -16.42
N PRO A 4 -37.12 26.82 -15.12
CA PRO A 4 -35.83 27.01 -14.48
C PRO A 4 -34.84 25.97 -15.03
N MET A 5 -33.71 26.44 -15.55
CA MET A 5 -32.54 25.61 -15.80
C MET A 5 -32.08 25.05 -14.46
N ILE A 6 -32.08 23.73 -14.33
CA ILE A 6 -31.38 23.03 -13.27
C ILE A 6 -29.89 23.23 -13.57
N GLU A 7 -29.23 24.06 -12.78
CA GLU A 7 -27.77 24.11 -12.75
C GLU A 7 -27.30 22.73 -12.26
N ILE A 8 -26.71 21.97 -13.17
CA ILE A 8 -26.00 20.74 -12.85
C ILE A 8 -24.72 21.20 -12.14
N HIS A 9 -24.74 21.22 -10.80
CA HIS A 9 -23.55 21.49 -10.03
C HIS A 9 -22.58 20.32 -10.25
N SER A 10 -21.59 20.60 -11.09
CA SER A 10 -20.46 19.74 -11.42
C SER A 10 -19.87 19.06 -10.18
N SER A 11 -19.72 17.74 -10.25
CA SER A 11 -18.99 16.82 -9.35
C SER A 11 -17.50 17.15 -9.14
N ALA A 12 -17.03 18.36 -9.47
CA ALA A 12 -15.64 18.76 -9.48
C ALA A 12 -15.04 19.16 -8.10
N PRO A 13 -15.79 19.72 -7.13
CA PRO A 13 -15.18 20.15 -5.88
C PRO A 13 -14.79 18.99 -4.95
N GLU A 14 -15.52 17.87 -4.98
CA GLU A 14 -15.28 16.70 -4.12
C GLU A 14 -14.00 15.96 -4.52
N PHE A 15 -13.79 15.71 -5.82
CA PHE A 15 -12.51 15.14 -6.30
C PHE A 15 -11.33 16.07 -6.00
N SER A 16 -11.54 17.41 -6.02
CA SER A 16 -10.50 18.35 -5.62
C SER A 16 -10.17 18.26 -4.13
N LEU A 17 -11.15 18.02 -3.27
CA LEU A 17 -10.93 17.81 -1.84
C LEU A 17 -10.22 16.48 -1.56
N VAL A 18 -10.62 15.40 -2.22
CA VAL A 18 -9.93 14.09 -2.14
C VAL A 18 -8.46 14.24 -2.54
N ALA A 19 -8.18 14.89 -3.68
CA ALA A 19 -6.81 15.10 -4.15
C ALA A 19 -5.95 15.89 -3.16
N LYS A 20 -6.51 16.95 -2.54
CA LYS A 20 -5.82 17.74 -1.50
C LYS A 20 -5.60 16.95 -0.22
N GLY A 21 -6.56 16.10 0.16
CA GLY A 21 -6.43 15.17 1.28
C GLY A 21 -5.27 14.21 1.05
N ARG A 22 -5.18 13.64 -0.15
CA ARG A 22 -4.11 12.72 -0.55
C ARG A 22 -2.74 13.40 -0.56
N GLU A 23 -2.64 14.57 -1.18
CA GLU A 23 -1.40 15.36 -1.17
C GLU A 23 -0.92 15.65 0.26
N SER A 24 -1.84 15.96 1.17
CA SER A 24 -1.51 16.20 2.59
C SER A 24 -1.01 14.93 3.28
N LEU A 25 -1.59 13.76 3.00
CA LEU A 25 -1.09 12.47 3.51
C LEU A 25 0.32 12.15 3.00
N GLU A 26 0.58 12.37 1.72
CA GLU A 26 1.90 12.15 1.12
C GLU A 26 2.98 13.04 1.76
N GLN A 27 2.60 14.23 2.22
CA GLN A 27 3.46 15.15 2.96
C GLN A 27 3.59 14.80 4.46
N GLY A 28 2.86 13.80 4.94
CA GLY A 28 2.80 13.42 6.35
C GLY A 28 1.95 14.35 7.22
N ASP A 29 1.18 15.27 6.62
CA ASP A 29 0.27 16.16 7.31
C ASP A 29 -1.12 15.52 7.44
N LEU A 30 -1.22 14.58 8.39
CA LEU A 30 -2.46 13.86 8.67
C LEU A 30 -3.59 14.79 9.12
N ALA A 31 -3.28 15.89 9.81
CA ALA A 31 -4.29 16.82 10.29
C ALA A 31 -4.97 17.54 9.12
N SER A 32 -4.18 18.12 8.20
CA SER A 32 -4.73 18.77 7.01
C SER A 32 -5.45 17.78 6.09
N ALA A 33 -4.94 16.56 5.97
CA ALA A 33 -5.59 15.52 5.18
C ALA A 33 -7.04 15.26 5.63
N VAL A 34 -7.23 15.07 6.94
CA VAL A 34 -8.55 14.81 7.53
C VAL A 34 -9.49 16.00 7.30
N GLU A 35 -9.01 17.23 7.48
CA GLU A 35 -9.82 18.42 7.23
C GLU A 35 -10.32 18.54 5.78
N PHE A 36 -9.59 18.01 4.81
CA PHE A 36 -10.05 17.94 3.42
C PHE A 36 -11.07 16.82 3.22
N TYR A 37 -10.80 15.62 3.73
CA TYR A 37 -11.70 14.48 3.57
C TYR A 37 -13.04 14.65 4.28
N GLU A 38 -13.08 15.30 5.44
CA GLU A 38 -14.34 15.58 6.16
C GLU A 38 -15.32 16.41 5.32
N LYS A 39 -14.80 17.25 4.42
CA LYS A 39 -15.57 18.14 3.54
C LYS A 39 -16.09 17.44 2.27
N VAL A 40 -15.63 16.22 1.96
CA VAL A 40 -16.01 15.47 0.76
C VAL A 40 -17.43 14.94 0.91
N PHE A 41 -18.44 15.64 0.41
CA PHE A 41 -19.83 15.17 0.46
C PHE A 41 -20.60 15.58 -0.78
N ASP A 42 -21.12 14.58 -1.50
CA ASP A 42 -22.09 14.80 -2.57
C ASP A 42 -23.36 13.95 -2.31
N PRO A 43 -24.50 14.58 -1.97
CA PRO A 43 -25.75 13.85 -1.76
C PRO A 43 -26.34 13.26 -3.04
N GLU A 44 -25.91 13.70 -4.23
CA GLU A 44 -26.39 13.20 -5.52
C GLU A 44 -25.63 11.95 -6.00
N ALA A 45 -24.44 11.71 -5.45
CA ALA A 45 -23.56 10.58 -5.79
C ALA A 45 -23.75 9.33 -4.91
N LEU A 46 -24.83 9.27 -4.11
CA LEU A 46 -25.01 8.21 -3.12
C LEU A 46 -25.31 6.84 -3.75
N ASP A 47 -24.39 5.88 -3.56
CA ASP A 47 -24.62 4.45 -3.78
C ASP A 47 -24.19 3.66 -2.53
N GLU A 48 -25.16 3.29 -1.70
CA GLU A 48 -24.91 2.56 -0.46
C GLU A 48 -24.28 1.18 -0.71
N THR A 49 -24.67 0.49 -1.79
CA THR A 49 -24.20 -0.88 -2.05
C THR A 49 -22.75 -0.86 -2.52
N GLU A 50 -22.44 0.07 -3.41
CA GLU A 50 -21.08 0.26 -3.91
C GLU A 50 -20.15 0.78 -2.80
N ALA A 51 -20.55 1.82 -2.04
CA ALA A 51 -19.79 2.31 -0.90
C ALA A 51 -19.48 1.21 0.14
N ARG A 52 -20.45 0.31 0.39
CA ARG A 52 -20.23 -0.82 1.30
C ARG A 52 -19.22 -1.82 0.75
N SER A 53 -19.25 -2.07 -0.55
CA SER A 53 -18.31 -2.96 -1.22
C SER A 53 -16.89 -2.37 -1.13
N MET A 54 -16.75 -1.08 -1.43
CA MET A 54 -15.48 -0.35 -1.30
C MET A 54 -14.93 -0.37 0.13
N LEU A 55 -15.77 -0.21 1.16
CA LEU A 55 -15.32 -0.33 2.57
C LEU A 55 -14.81 -1.73 2.91
N ILE A 56 -15.40 -2.79 2.34
CA ILE A 56 -14.95 -4.17 2.56
C ILE A 56 -13.60 -4.39 1.89
N GLU A 57 -13.45 -3.92 0.65
CA GLU A 57 -12.20 -4.00 -0.11
C GLU A 57 -11.09 -3.21 0.60
N ALA A 58 -11.35 -1.96 0.99
CA ALA A 58 -10.42 -1.10 1.71
C ALA A 58 -9.87 -1.77 2.99
N ARG A 59 -10.76 -2.34 3.80
CA ARG A 59 -10.36 -3.09 5.01
C ARG A 59 -9.57 -4.34 4.68
N SER A 60 -9.91 -5.03 3.59
CA SER A 60 -9.15 -6.18 3.14
C SER A 60 -7.74 -5.79 2.70
N HIS A 61 -7.58 -4.68 1.97
CA HIS A 61 -6.26 -4.15 1.58
C HIS A 61 -5.45 -3.69 2.80
N LEU A 62 -6.09 -2.96 3.72
CA LEU A 62 -5.46 -2.51 4.97
C LEU A 62 -4.97 -3.69 5.81
N SER A 63 -5.74 -4.77 5.92
CA SER A 63 -5.31 -5.99 6.64
C SER A 63 -4.07 -6.66 6.03
N ARG A 64 -3.83 -6.46 4.73
CA ARG A 64 -2.65 -6.92 4.01
C ARG A 64 -1.54 -5.87 3.97
N LYS A 65 -1.75 -4.69 4.57
CA LYS A 65 -0.83 -3.55 4.57
C LYS A 65 -0.55 -3.02 3.14
N HIS A 66 -1.52 -3.18 2.25
CA HIS A 66 -1.52 -2.60 0.89
C HIS A 66 -2.12 -1.20 1.00
N LEU A 67 -1.30 -0.23 1.39
CA LEU A 67 -1.80 1.07 1.86
C LEU A 67 -2.39 1.92 0.72
N VAL A 68 -1.83 1.83 -0.48
CA VAL A 68 -2.30 2.57 -1.65
C VAL A 68 -3.71 2.14 -2.04
N GLU A 69 -3.94 0.85 -2.26
CA GLU A 69 -5.30 0.40 -2.63
C GLU A 69 -6.29 0.54 -1.47
N ALA A 70 -5.83 0.39 -0.21
CA ALA A 70 -6.68 0.66 0.94
C ALA A 70 -7.18 2.11 0.93
N LEU A 71 -6.28 3.07 0.67
CA LEU A 71 -6.62 4.48 0.59
C LEU A 71 -7.58 4.76 -0.57
N GLU A 72 -7.29 4.24 -1.77
CA GLU A 72 -8.14 4.39 -2.95
C GLU A 72 -9.56 3.90 -2.69
N SER A 73 -9.73 2.69 -2.15
CA SER A 73 -11.06 2.16 -1.83
C SER A 73 -11.77 2.95 -0.71
N PHE A 74 -11.04 3.49 0.28
CA PHE A 74 -11.67 4.36 1.27
C PHE A 74 -12.10 5.71 0.69
N GLU A 75 -11.30 6.31 -0.18
CA GLU A 75 -11.65 7.56 -0.87
C GLU A 75 -12.86 7.38 -1.80
N GLU A 76 -12.95 6.26 -2.51
CA GLU A 76 -14.14 5.92 -3.30
C GLU A 76 -15.37 5.77 -2.41
N ALA A 77 -15.27 5.02 -1.31
CA ALA A 77 -16.37 4.90 -0.34
C ALA A 77 -16.77 6.26 0.28
N LEU A 78 -15.83 7.19 0.41
CA LEU A 78 -16.07 8.54 0.93
C LEU A 78 -16.88 9.40 -0.04
N LEU A 79 -16.68 9.22 -1.35
CA LEU A 79 -17.36 9.99 -2.40
C LEU A 79 -18.83 9.57 -2.57
N MET A 80 -19.11 8.28 -2.49
CA MET A 80 -20.45 7.72 -2.81
C MET A 80 -21.23 7.20 -1.59
N GLY A 81 -20.63 7.24 -0.39
CA GLY A 81 -21.22 6.67 0.81
C GLY A 81 -22.24 7.54 1.53
N THR A 82 -23.17 6.89 2.23
CA THR A 82 -23.99 7.52 3.28
C THR A 82 -23.11 8.14 4.37
N GLU A 83 -23.67 9.02 5.19
CA GLU A 83 -22.94 9.63 6.33
C GLU A 83 -22.25 8.58 7.22
N VAL A 84 -22.91 7.44 7.46
CA VAL A 84 -22.33 6.34 8.25
C VAL A 84 -21.13 5.72 7.54
N GLN A 85 -21.24 5.47 6.23
CA GLN A 85 -20.15 4.89 5.44
C GLN A 85 -18.99 5.85 5.29
N ARG A 86 -19.26 7.15 5.13
CA ARG A 86 -18.25 8.20 5.07
C ARG A 86 -17.45 8.31 6.35
N ARG A 87 -18.10 8.25 7.52
CA ARG A 87 -17.38 8.18 8.81
C ARG A 87 -16.49 6.94 8.89
N GLN A 88 -16.98 5.78 8.46
CA GLN A 88 -16.17 4.56 8.41
C GLN A 88 -14.99 4.66 7.44
N ALA A 89 -15.16 5.36 6.31
CA ALA A 89 -14.09 5.64 5.38
C ALA A 89 -13.04 6.57 6.00
N LEU A 90 -13.47 7.65 6.67
CA LEU A 90 -12.58 8.57 7.39
C LEU A 90 -11.76 7.87 8.48
N ASP A 91 -12.39 7.02 9.29
CA ASP A 91 -11.68 6.20 10.29
C ASP A 91 -10.62 5.30 9.64
N GLY A 92 -10.93 4.76 8.45
CA GLY A 92 -10.01 3.97 7.64
C GLY A 92 -8.83 4.78 7.11
N ILE A 93 -9.10 5.96 6.54
CA ILE A 93 -8.09 6.90 6.03
C ILE A 93 -7.16 7.35 7.14
N LEU A 94 -7.69 7.68 8.32
CA LEU A 94 -6.90 7.97 9.52
C LEU A 94 -5.94 6.82 9.86
N SER A 95 -6.44 5.59 9.86
CA SER A 95 -5.63 4.39 10.11
C SER A 95 -4.52 4.24 9.07
N VAL A 96 -4.80 4.47 7.78
CA VAL A 96 -3.78 4.44 6.72
C VAL A 96 -2.72 5.51 6.96
N GLY A 97 -3.14 6.76 7.23
CA GLY A 97 -2.21 7.87 7.48
C GLY A 97 -1.30 7.64 8.68
N GLU A 98 -1.81 7.07 9.77
CA GLU A 98 -0.99 6.67 10.92
C GLU A 98 0.06 5.62 10.55
N LEU A 99 -0.32 4.62 9.75
CA LEU A 99 0.62 3.61 9.27
C LEU A 99 1.68 4.23 8.37
N MET A 100 1.29 5.09 7.42
CA MET A 100 2.22 5.81 6.55
C MET A 100 3.22 6.66 7.35
N SER A 101 2.76 7.34 8.39
CA SER A 101 3.63 8.10 9.30
C SER A 101 4.67 7.20 9.98
N ARG A 102 4.27 6.00 10.43
CA ARG A 102 5.20 5.02 11.04
C ARG A 102 6.24 4.52 10.06
N LEU A 103 5.88 4.32 8.79
CA LEU A 103 6.83 3.88 7.76
C LEU A 103 8.05 4.78 7.66
N GLY A 104 7.91 6.10 7.87
CA GLY A 104 9.04 7.04 7.87
C GLY A 104 10.19 6.63 8.79
N SER A 105 9.89 5.91 9.88
CA SER A 105 10.88 5.35 10.81
C SER A 105 11.32 3.92 10.51
N LEU A 106 10.51 3.13 9.78
CA LEU A 106 10.75 1.72 9.49
C LEU A 106 11.54 1.54 8.19
N THR A 107 11.23 2.33 7.16
CA THR A 107 11.87 2.24 5.85
C THR A 107 13.41 2.34 5.91
N PRO A 108 14.00 3.27 6.69
CA PRO A 108 15.47 3.31 6.83
C PRO A 108 16.06 2.01 7.41
N GLN A 109 15.35 1.34 8.31
CA GLN A 109 15.81 0.09 8.92
C GLN A 109 15.76 -1.08 7.92
N VAL A 110 14.70 -1.12 7.10
CA VAL A 110 14.59 -2.09 5.99
C VAL A 110 15.71 -1.87 4.97
N LYS A 111 15.92 -0.62 4.54
CA LYS A 111 17.02 -0.25 3.62
C LYS A 111 18.39 -0.68 4.18
N SER A 112 18.67 -0.36 5.44
CA SER A 112 19.91 -0.79 6.12
C SER A 112 20.07 -2.32 6.10
N SER A 113 19.00 -3.07 6.38
CA SER A 113 19.05 -4.53 6.40
C SER A 113 19.33 -5.13 5.02
N LEU A 114 18.76 -4.54 3.96
CA LEU A 114 19.03 -4.96 2.58
C LEU A 114 20.44 -4.58 2.13
N GLU A 115 20.96 -3.44 2.57
CA GLU A 115 22.33 -3.01 2.30
C GLU A 115 23.35 -3.94 2.97
N GLU A 116 23.13 -4.32 4.23
CA GLU A 116 23.95 -5.30 4.94
C GLU A 116 23.96 -6.65 4.21
N ALA A 117 22.80 -7.14 3.78
CA ALA A 117 22.70 -8.38 3.01
C ALA A 117 23.42 -8.26 1.65
N SER A 118 23.27 -7.12 0.96
CA SER A 118 23.94 -6.85 -0.32
C SER A 118 25.47 -6.76 -0.19
N ALA A 119 25.97 -6.34 0.97
CA ALA A 119 27.41 -6.32 1.25
C ALA A 119 27.98 -7.73 1.42
N LEU A 120 27.15 -8.71 1.82
CA LEU A 120 27.54 -10.13 1.89
C LEU A 120 27.47 -10.80 0.51
N ASP A 121 26.42 -10.52 -0.26
CA ASP A 121 26.25 -11.00 -1.63
C ASP A 121 25.62 -9.88 -2.50
N PRO A 122 26.38 -9.28 -3.44
CA PRO A 122 25.83 -8.27 -4.35
C PRO A 122 24.64 -8.76 -5.19
N GLY A 123 24.49 -10.07 -5.39
CA GLY A 123 23.38 -10.70 -6.11
C GLY A 123 22.03 -10.59 -5.39
N VAL A 124 22.02 -10.24 -4.09
CA VAL A 124 20.81 -10.03 -3.29
C VAL A 124 19.88 -8.99 -3.91
N ARG A 125 20.42 -7.90 -4.48
CA ARG A 125 19.62 -6.81 -5.09
C ARG A 125 18.79 -7.25 -6.30
N HIS A 126 19.10 -8.39 -6.90
CA HIS A 126 18.31 -8.98 -7.99
C HIS A 126 17.27 -9.98 -7.49
N LYS A 127 17.28 -10.29 -6.18
CA LYS A 127 16.48 -11.35 -5.54
C LYS A 127 15.49 -10.77 -4.53
N ILE A 128 15.84 -9.66 -3.88
CA ILE A 128 15.02 -8.92 -2.92
C ILE A 128 15.27 -7.41 -3.07
N ASP A 129 14.21 -6.62 -3.13
CA ASP A 129 14.32 -5.16 -3.33
C ASP A 129 13.08 -4.42 -2.81
N ILE A 130 13.20 -3.13 -2.51
CA ILE A 130 12.05 -2.28 -2.13
C ILE A 130 11.39 -1.74 -3.39
N VAL A 131 10.06 -1.68 -3.42
CA VAL A 131 9.31 -1.06 -4.51
C VAL A 131 9.52 0.47 -4.48
N PRO A 132 10.06 1.08 -5.55
CA PRO A 132 10.16 2.53 -5.63
C PRO A 132 8.77 3.18 -5.63
N GLY A 133 8.58 4.22 -4.81
CA GLY A 133 7.31 4.93 -4.69
C GLY A 133 6.26 4.26 -3.79
N GLU A 134 6.46 2.99 -3.42
CA GLU A 134 5.64 2.28 -2.44
C GLU A 134 6.56 1.62 -1.40
N GLU A 135 7.13 2.48 -0.55
CA GLU A 135 8.24 2.07 0.30
C GLU A 135 7.85 1.04 1.36
N ASN A 136 6.56 0.76 1.62
CA ASN A 136 6.08 -0.32 2.51
C ASN A 136 6.11 -1.72 1.90
N ILE A 137 6.59 -1.90 0.67
CA ILE A 137 6.59 -3.20 -0.01
C ILE A 137 8.00 -3.62 -0.40
N VAL A 138 8.35 -4.84 0.01
CA VAL A 138 9.57 -5.53 -0.42
C VAL A 138 9.21 -6.65 -1.38
N LEU A 139 9.81 -6.62 -2.57
CA LEU A 139 9.75 -7.67 -3.58
C LEU A 139 10.69 -8.80 -3.23
N ILE A 140 10.28 -10.04 -3.50
CA ILE A 140 11.14 -11.21 -3.45
C ILE A 140 10.91 -12.10 -4.67
N SER A 141 11.99 -12.47 -5.36
CA SER A 141 11.94 -13.34 -6.53
C SER A 141 11.38 -14.71 -6.18
N ASN A 142 10.48 -15.24 -7.01
CA ASN A 142 9.98 -16.60 -6.87
C ASN A 142 11.10 -17.65 -6.96
N THR A 143 12.21 -17.37 -7.66
CA THR A 143 13.32 -18.31 -7.81
C THR A 143 14.08 -18.59 -6.52
N VAL A 144 14.05 -17.66 -5.56
CA VAL A 144 14.72 -17.84 -4.26
C VAL A 144 13.78 -18.36 -3.20
N LEU A 145 12.46 -18.13 -3.33
CA LEU A 145 11.47 -18.53 -2.33
C LEU A 145 11.51 -20.02 -2.01
N ASP A 146 11.61 -20.88 -3.02
CA ASP A 146 11.62 -22.34 -2.83
C ASP A 146 12.91 -22.85 -2.16
N ARG A 147 13.94 -22.01 -2.11
CA ARG A 147 15.25 -22.34 -1.55
C ARG A 147 15.43 -21.83 -0.13
N LEU A 148 14.50 -21.00 0.36
CA LEU A 148 14.55 -20.45 1.71
C LEU A 148 14.11 -21.50 2.76
N PRO A 149 14.55 -21.32 4.02
CA PRO A 149 14.01 -22.04 5.16
C PRO A 149 12.47 -22.06 5.17
N GLY A 150 11.89 -23.20 5.57
CA GLY A 150 10.45 -23.45 5.48
C GLY A 150 9.59 -22.43 6.22
N HIS A 151 10.08 -21.85 7.33
CA HIS A 151 9.36 -20.83 8.08
C HIS A 151 9.33 -19.47 7.36
N LEU A 152 10.30 -19.21 6.48
CA LEU A 152 10.33 -18.02 5.63
C LEU A 152 9.51 -18.25 4.36
N SER A 153 9.77 -19.33 3.62
CA SER A 153 9.13 -19.59 2.31
C SER A 153 7.62 -19.81 2.39
N LYS A 154 7.13 -20.32 3.52
CA LYS A 154 5.70 -20.57 3.79
C LYS A 154 5.08 -19.53 4.74
N SER A 155 5.79 -18.45 5.03
CA SER A 155 5.29 -17.40 5.90
C SER A 155 4.03 -16.77 5.30
N PRO A 156 2.97 -16.56 6.11
CA PRO A 156 1.77 -15.84 5.65
C PRO A 156 2.05 -14.36 5.34
N ARG A 157 3.21 -13.82 5.75
CA ARG A 157 3.65 -12.46 5.41
C ARG A 157 4.05 -12.32 3.93
N ILE A 158 4.34 -13.44 3.26
CA ILE A 158 4.65 -13.45 1.83
C ILE A 158 3.35 -13.62 1.05
N SER A 159 3.00 -12.62 0.26
CA SER A 159 1.74 -12.57 -0.46
C SER A 159 1.94 -12.29 -1.95
N ARG A 160 0.84 -12.30 -2.71
CA ARG A 160 0.86 -11.92 -4.13
C ARG A 160 1.04 -10.42 -4.25
N LEU A 161 1.62 -9.99 -5.37
CA LEU A 161 1.76 -8.57 -5.63
C LEU A 161 0.40 -7.86 -5.62
N PRO A 162 0.35 -6.64 -5.06
CA PRO A 162 -0.77 -5.72 -5.22
C PRO A 162 -1.05 -5.47 -6.71
N GLN A 163 -2.33 -5.24 -7.07
CA GLN A 163 -2.76 -5.25 -8.47
C GLN A 163 -2.13 -4.11 -9.28
N HIS A 164 -2.01 -2.91 -8.70
CA HIS A 164 -1.40 -1.76 -9.37
C HIS A 164 0.09 -1.91 -9.62
N LEU A 165 0.77 -2.85 -8.96
CA LEU A 165 2.19 -3.15 -9.17
C LEU A 165 2.43 -4.20 -10.26
N ILE A 166 1.43 -4.98 -10.65
CA ILE A 166 1.58 -6.09 -11.61
C ILE A 166 2.03 -5.57 -12.98
N ASP A 167 1.49 -4.42 -13.40
CA ASP A 167 1.77 -3.83 -14.71
C ASP A 167 2.96 -2.86 -14.70
N GLN A 168 3.58 -2.65 -13.53
CA GLN A 168 4.73 -1.77 -13.40
C GLN A 168 6.03 -2.47 -13.76
N LYS A 169 6.98 -1.71 -14.30
CA LYS A 169 8.33 -2.20 -14.56
C LYS A 169 9.13 -2.26 -13.26
N LEU A 170 8.92 -3.33 -12.49
CA LEU A 170 9.62 -3.59 -11.24
C LEU A 170 11.06 -4.08 -11.47
N SER A 171 11.91 -3.93 -10.45
CA SER A 171 13.31 -4.39 -10.48
C SER A 171 13.45 -5.92 -10.51
N ILE A 172 12.42 -6.64 -10.05
CA ILE A 172 12.38 -8.11 -10.01
C ILE A 172 11.15 -8.59 -10.77
N SER A 173 11.35 -9.40 -11.81
CA SER A 173 10.27 -10.06 -12.53
C SER A 173 9.82 -11.32 -11.81
N ASN A 174 8.53 -11.66 -11.91
CA ASN A 174 7.94 -12.85 -11.27
C ASN A 174 8.24 -12.92 -9.75
N ALA A 175 7.79 -11.89 -9.04
CA ALA A 175 8.01 -11.73 -7.61
C ALA A 175 6.74 -12.01 -6.79
N LYS A 176 6.95 -12.31 -5.52
CA LYS A 176 5.97 -12.08 -4.45
C LYS A 176 6.40 -10.85 -3.65
N CYS A 177 5.58 -10.45 -2.69
CA CYS A 177 5.92 -9.35 -1.82
C CYS A 177 5.73 -9.66 -0.33
N VAL A 178 6.39 -8.83 0.46
CA VAL A 178 6.17 -8.68 1.89
C VAL A 178 5.84 -7.21 2.12
N ALA A 179 4.62 -6.94 2.56
CA ALA A 179 4.22 -5.62 3.02
C ALA A 179 4.58 -5.47 4.51
N TYR A 180 5.04 -4.29 4.91
CA TYR A 180 5.43 -4.02 6.28
C TYR A 180 4.82 -2.74 6.83
N ALA A 181 4.55 -2.74 8.14
CA ALA A 181 3.95 -1.64 8.87
C ALA A 181 4.36 -1.60 10.35
N ASP A 182 5.12 -2.60 10.83
CA ASP A 182 5.58 -2.72 12.20
C ASP A 182 7.01 -3.31 12.29
N GLU A 183 7.59 -3.28 13.49
CA GLU A 183 8.94 -3.79 13.77
C GLU A 183 9.09 -5.31 13.59
N GLU A 184 8.01 -6.09 13.69
CA GLU A 184 8.09 -7.53 13.44
C GLU A 184 8.26 -7.82 11.96
N ASP A 185 7.56 -7.07 11.09
CA ASP A 185 7.77 -7.17 9.65
C ASP A 185 9.20 -6.80 9.28
N VAL A 186 9.75 -5.72 9.86
CA VAL A 186 11.14 -5.31 9.60
C VAL A 186 12.12 -6.41 9.99
N ARG A 187 11.92 -7.03 11.17
CA ARG A 187 12.74 -8.17 11.61
C ARG A 187 12.62 -9.36 10.67
N PHE A 188 11.41 -9.68 10.21
CA PHE A 188 11.16 -10.74 9.24
C PHE A 188 11.88 -10.46 7.92
N ILE A 189 11.80 -9.24 7.40
CA ILE A 189 12.48 -8.83 6.16
C ILE A 189 14.01 -8.91 6.33
N ALA A 190 14.55 -8.49 7.48
CA ALA A 190 15.98 -8.58 7.74
C ALA A 190 16.47 -10.04 7.76
N GLU A 191 15.70 -10.95 8.37
CA GLU A 191 16.00 -12.39 8.34
C GLU A 191 15.89 -12.98 6.92
N LEU A 192 14.88 -12.55 6.17
CA LEU A 192 14.65 -12.93 4.79
C LEU A 192 15.86 -12.53 3.92
N ALA A 193 16.30 -11.28 4.02
CA ALA A 193 17.43 -10.74 3.27
C ALA A 193 18.73 -11.50 3.58
N LYS A 194 19.01 -11.76 4.87
CA LYS A 194 20.17 -12.57 5.30
C LYS A 194 20.12 -13.99 4.75
N SER A 195 18.93 -14.60 4.76
CA SER A 195 18.75 -15.95 4.21
C SER A 195 18.99 -15.97 2.71
N VAL A 196 18.48 -14.97 1.97
CA VAL A 196 18.74 -14.81 0.52
C VAL A 196 20.24 -14.65 0.25
N ALA A 197 20.96 -13.84 1.02
CA ALA A 197 22.40 -13.64 0.88
C ALA A 197 23.21 -14.92 1.14
N SER A 198 22.68 -15.86 1.94
CA SER A 198 23.32 -17.14 2.22
C SER A 198 23.06 -18.21 1.15
N LEU A 199 22.16 -17.95 0.19
CA LEU A 199 21.89 -18.88 -0.91
C LEU A 199 23.02 -18.79 -1.94
N THR A 200 23.89 -19.79 -1.97
CA THR A 200 24.88 -19.95 -3.03
C THR A 200 24.19 -20.07 -4.39
N ASP A 201 24.56 -19.27 -5.38
CA ASP A 201 24.04 -19.50 -6.74
C ASP A 201 24.48 -20.90 -7.21
N PRO A 202 23.59 -21.66 -7.89
CA PRO A 202 23.99 -22.93 -8.47
C PRO A 202 25.17 -22.66 -9.41
N ALA A 203 26.22 -23.49 -9.31
CA ALA A 203 27.36 -23.40 -10.22
C ALA A 203 26.84 -23.40 -11.66
N PRO A 204 27.37 -22.54 -12.55
CA PRO A 204 26.93 -22.54 -13.94
C PRO A 204 27.14 -23.94 -14.51
N GLU A 205 26.05 -24.54 -15.02
CA GLU A 205 26.11 -25.82 -15.72
C GLU A 205 27.13 -25.67 -16.87
N SER A 206 28.18 -26.50 -16.79
CA SER A 206 29.34 -26.47 -17.69
C SER A 206 29.03 -27.17 -19.01
#